data_AF-D3DYJ6-F1
#
_entry.id   AF-D3DYJ6-F1
#
_cell.length_a   1.000
_cell.length_b   1.000
_cell.length_c   1.000
_cell.angle_alpha   90.00
_cell.angle_beta   90.00
_cell.angle_gamma   90.00
#
_symmetry.space_group_name_H-M   'P 1'
#
loop_
_entity.id
_entity.type
_entity.pdbx_description
1 polymer ?
#
loop_
_entity_poly.entity_id
_entity_poly.type
_entity_poly.pdbx_seq_one_letter_code
_entity_poly.pdbx_strand_id
1 'polypeptide(L)' 'MTKTYEIWQAISDIDGSGQNALIEKGQFEAQAHLFEGTPVLLKTFDAETYDEAAQIYNDYFGWGKYHPMKD' A
#
# COMPACT_ATOMS: atom_id res chain seq x y z
N MET A 1 0.11 16.09 11.54
CA MET A 1 -0.92 15.21 12.15
C MET A 1 -0.60 13.81 11.71
N THR A 2 -0.48 12.87 12.64
CA THR A 2 -0.26 11.46 12.33
C THR A 2 -1.50 10.88 11.65
N LYS A 3 -1.29 10.12 10.58
CA LYS A 3 -2.33 9.39 9.85
C LYS A 3 -2.05 7.90 9.90
N THR A 4 -3.10 7.09 9.89
CA THR A 4 -2.99 5.63 9.79
C THR A 4 -3.05 5.20 8.33
N TYR A 5 -2.12 4.35 7.92
CA TYR A 5 -2.01 3.76 6.60
C TYR A 5 -2.11 2.24 6.66
N GLU A 6 -2.48 1.64 5.54
CA GLU A 6 -2.68 0.21 5.35
C GLU A 6 -1.95 -0.27 4.10
N ILE A 7 -1.29 -1.42 4.20
CA ILE A 7 -0.70 -2.15 3.08
C ILE A 7 -1.66 -3.24 2.67
N TRP A 8 -2.10 -3.21 1.41
CA TRP A 8 -2.99 -4.19 0.82
C TRP A 8 -2.30 -4.94 -0.31
N GLN A 9 -2.62 -6.22 -0.48
CA GLN A 9 -2.16 -7.04 -1.59
C GLN A 9 -3.30 -7.86 -2.17
N ALA A 10 -3.35 -8.01 -3.48
CA ALA A 10 -4.13 -9.07 -4.12
C ALA A 10 -3.25 -9.83 -5.12
N ILE A 11 -3.62 -11.07 -5.38
CA ILE A 11 -3.06 -11.87 -6.48
C ILE A 11 -4.17 -12.02 -7.52
N SER A 12 -3.92 -11.61 -8.75
CA SER A 12 -4.90 -11.76 -9.84
C SER A 12 -5.14 -13.23 -10.13
N ASP A 13 -6.41 -13.65 -10.13
CA ASP A 13 -6.79 -15.03 -10.45
C ASP A 13 -6.62 -15.34 -11.96
N ILE A 14 -6.38 -14.32 -12.79
CA ILE A 14 -6.24 -14.44 -14.24
C ILE A 14 -4.82 -14.84 -14.63
N ASP A 15 -3.81 -14.10 -14.15
CA ASP A 15 -2.41 -14.25 -14.57
C ASP A 15 -1.43 -14.50 -13.41
N GLY A 16 -1.93 -14.54 -12.17
CA GLY A 16 -1.11 -14.72 -10.98
C GLY A 16 -0.25 -13.51 -10.61
N SER A 17 -0.45 -12.36 -11.26
CA SER A 17 0.28 -11.14 -10.95
C SER A 17 -0.10 -10.58 -9.58
N GLY A 18 0.89 -10.03 -8.88
CA GLY A 18 0.69 -9.41 -7.57
C GLY A 18 0.42 -7.91 -7.70
N GLN A 19 -0.66 -7.44 -7.09
CA GLN A 19 -0.98 -6.03 -6.94
C GLN A 19 -0.77 -5.63 -5.48
N ASN A 20 -0.04 -4.55 -5.23
CA ASN A 20 0.24 -4.04 -3.89
C ASN A 20 -0.17 -2.56 -3.82
N ALA A 21 -0.75 -2.13 -2.70
CA ALA A 21 -1.13 -0.74 -2.49
C ALA A 21 -0.81 -0.25 -1.08
N LEU A 22 -0.50 1.04 -0.99
CA LEU A 22 -0.39 1.81 0.25
C LEU A 22 -1.58 2.78 0.30
N ILE A 23 -2.48 2.62 1.27
CA ILE A 23 -3.76 3.33 1.32
C ILE A 23 -3.98 3.93 2.72
N GLU A 24 -4.47 5.17 2.80
CA GLU A 24 -4.91 5.75 4.08
C GLU A 24 -6.11 4.98 4.66
N LYS A 25 -6.11 4.71 5.96
CA LYS A 25 -7.16 3.93 6.62
C LYS A 25 -8.55 4.51 6.34
N GLY A 26 -9.47 3.64 5.94
CA GLY A 26 -10.84 4.01 5.56
C GLY A 26 -11.00 4.46 4.10
N GLN A 27 -9.91 4.53 3.31
CA GLN A 27 -9.97 4.83 1.87
C GLN A 27 -9.93 3.56 0.99
N PHE A 28 -9.82 2.37 1.58
CA PHE A 28 -9.74 1.11 0.83
C PHE A 28 -10.99 0.84 0.00
N GLU A 29 -12.19 1.05 0.55
CA GLU A 29 -13.46 0.74 -0.13
C GLU A 29 -13.60 1.48 -1.47
N ALA A 30 -13.11 2.73 -1.55
CA ALA A 30 -13.12 3.51 -2.79
C ALA A 30 -12.18 2.95 -3.87
N GLN A 31 -11.17 2.16 -3.47
CA GLN A 31 -10.11 1.64 -4.34
C GLN A 31 -10.21 0.12 -4.55
N ALA A 32 -11.08 -0.58 -3.81
CA ALA A 32 -11.20 -2.04 -3.86
C ALA A 32 -11.45 -2.57 -5.28
N HIS A 33 -12.18 -1.81 -6.10
CA HIS A 33 -12.47 -2.15 -7.50
C HIS A 33 -11.25 -2.14 -8.44
N LEU A 34 -10.11 -1.62 -7.99
CA LEU A 34 -8.85 -1.60 -8.78
C LEU A 34 -8.07 -2.91 -8.67
N PHE A 35 -8.45 -3.79 -7.75
CA PHE A 35 -7.81 -5.08 -7.57
C PHE A 35 -8.52 -6.15 -8.40
N GLU A 36 -7.74 -6.95 -9.12
CA GLU A 36 -8.25 -8.04 -9.96
C GLU A 36 -8.41 -9.35 -9.18
N GLY A 37 -7.87 -9.42 -7.95
CA GLY A 37 -8.00 -10.55 -7.04
C GLY A 37 -8.69 -10.19 -5.72
N THR A 38 -8.74 -11.15 -4.80
CA THR A 38 -9.24 -10.88 -3.43
C THR A 38 -8.18 -10.13 -2.63
N PRO A 39 -8.40 -8.85 -2.26
CA PRO A 39 -7.39 -8.09 -1.54
C PRO A 39 -7.34 -8.52 -0.08
N VAL A 40 -6.12 -8.64 0.44
CA VAL A 40 -5.83 -8.97 1.83
C VAL A 40 -5.06 -7.83 2.48
N LEU A 41 -5.46 -7.47 3.70
CA LEU A 41 -4.74 -6.50 4.52
C LEU A 41 -3.48 -7.15 5.08
N LEU A 42 -2.32 -6.59 4.76
CA LEU A 42 -1.02 -7.10 5.20
C LEU A 42 -0.52 -6.40 6.46
N LYS A 43 -0.69 -5.08 6.55
CA LYS A 43 -0.16 -4.28 7.65
C LYS A 43 -0.96 -3.00 7.84
N THR A 44 -1.13 -2.57 9.09
CA THR A 44 -1.63 -1.26 9.48
C THR A 44 -0.56 -0.56 10.31
N PHE A 45 -0.29 0.72 10.04
CA PHE A 45 0.72 1.50 10.76
C PHE A 45 0.41 2.99 10.72
N ASP A 46 1.04 3.74 11.61
CA ASP A 46 0.91 5.20 11.67
C ASP A 46 2.15 5.87 11.07
N ALA A 47 1.95 7.00 10.38
CA ALA A 47 3.03 7.83 9.83
C ALA A 47 2.66 9.32 9.90
N GLU A 48 3.66 10.19 10.00
CA GLU A 48 3.48 11.64 10.04
C GLU A 48 3.41 12.26 8.64
N THR A 49 4.02 11.61 7.66
CA THR A 49 4.07 12.07 6.26
C THR A 49 3.83 10.91 5.30
N TYR A 50 3.42 11.24 4.07
CA TYR A 50 3.32 10.23 3.01
C TYR A 50 4.68 9.61 2.67
N ASP A 51 5.76 10.39 2.67
CA ASP A 51 7.11 9.89 2.39
C ASP A 51 7.57 8.85 3.43
N GLU A 52 7.25 9.07 4.70
CA GLU A 52 7.48 8.08 5.76
C GLU A 52 6.64 6.82 5.53
N ALA A 53 5.36 6.99 5.17
CA ALA A 53 4.51 5.85 4.86
C ALA A 53 5.01 5.04 3.65
N ALA A 54 5.48 5.72 2.61
CA ALA A 54 6.06 5.11 1.43
C ALA A 54 7.39 4.41 1.74
N GLN A 55 8.20 4.95 2.65
CA GLN A 55 9.40 4.26 3.13
C GLN A 55 9.04 2.98 3.89
N ILE A 56 8.06 3.01 4.81
CA ILE A 56 7.60 1.82 5.54
C ILE A 56 7.04 0.76 4.58
N TYR A 57 6.33 1.18 3.54
CA TYR A 57 5.81 0.31 2.49
C TYR A 57 6.95 -0.36 1.69
N ASN A 58 7.97 0.40 1.28
CA ASN A 58 9.17 -0.15 0.63
C ASN A 58 9.93 -1.13 1.54
N ASP A 59 10.08 -0.79 2.82
CA ASP A 59 10.77 -1.64 3.81
C ASP A 59 10.03 -2.97 4.01
N TYR A 60 8.69 -2.95 3.97
CA TYR A 60 7.87 -4.16 4.07
C TYR A 60 8.15 -5.16 2.93
N PHE A 61 8.33 -4.67 1.70
CA PHE A 61 8.61 -5.51 0.53
C PHE A 61 10.10 -5.69 0.22
N GLY A 62 10.99 -5.02 0.96
CA GLY A 62 12.44 -5.09 0.72
C GLY A 62 12.89 -4.39 -0.56
N TRP A 63 12.14 -3.39 -1.04
CA TRP A 63 12.47 -2.64 -2.28
C TRP A 63 13.58 -1.59 -2.11
N GLY A 64 14.08 -1.42 -0.88
CA GLY A 64 15.11 -0.43 -0.56
C GLY A 64 14.53 0.97 -0.36
N LYS A 65 15.39 1.99 -0.42
CA LYS A 65 15.00 3.36 -0.07
C LYS A 65 13.88 3.89 -0.98
N TYR A 66 12.85 4.48 -0.40
CA TYR A 66 11.85 5.22 -1.15
C TYR A 66 12.47 6.52 -1.69
N HIS A 67 12.27 6.75 -2.98
CA HIS A 67 12.72 7.95 -3.67
C HIS A 67 11.48 8.73 -4.11
N PRO A 68 11.13 9.83 -3.42
CA PRO A 68 10.05 10.70 -3.85
C PRO A 68 10.34 11.18 -5.27
N MET A 69 9.39 11.05 -6.19
CA MET A 69 9.44 11.80 -7.43
C MET A 69 9.23 13.27 -7.04
N LYS A 70 10.29 14.07 -7.11
CA LYS A 70 10.13 15.53 -7.01
C LYS A 70 9.36 15.97 -8.25
N ASP A 71 8.20 16.59 -8.03
CA ASP A 71 7.52 17.37 -9.06
C ASP A 71 8.38 18.58 -9.50
#